data_AF-A0A931R233-F1
#
_entry.id   AF-A0A931R233-F1
#
_cell.length_a   1.000
_cell.length_b   1.000
_cell.length_c   1.000
_cell.angle_alpha   90.00
_cell.angle_beta   90.00
_cell.angle_gamma   90.00
#
_symmetry.space_group_name_H-M   'P 1'
#
loop_
_entity.id
_entity.type
_entity.pdbx_description
1 polymer ?
#
loop_
_entity_poly.entity_id
_entity_poly.type
_entity_poly.pdbx_seq_one_letter_code
_entity_poly.pdbx_strand_id
1 'polypeptide(L)'
;MGQAAVISLEDLREARNRAELRQKLHERFDQWLDKMEEAMDEPQPTLAQLTEVVFRLRQELTQSVTEGFVESRYAAEKEREVAFCPGCGRQLRARPKVERMVETMVGAILLE
;
A
#
# COMPACT_ATOMS: atom_id res chain seq x y z
N MET A 1 26.18 -29.48 23.45
CA MET A 1 26.30 -28.04 23.79
C MET A 1 25.58 -27.25 22.71
N GLY A 2 24.32 -26.87 22.94
CA GLY A 2 23.55 -26.10 21.97
C GLY A 2 23.86 -24.62 22.12
N GLN A 3 24.54 -24.03 21.14
CA GLN A 3 24.69 -22.57 21.08
C GLN A 3 23.33 -21.99 20.73
N ALA A 4 22.71 -21.27 21.67
CA ALA A 4 21.54 -20.46 21.36
C ALA A 4 21.98 -19.38 20.36
N ALA A 5 21.37 -19.37 19.19
CA ALA A 5 21.61 -18.33 18.20
C ALA A 5 21.19 -16.98 18.82
N VAL A 6 22.17 -16.09 19.01
CA VAL A 6 21.91 -14.71 19.43
C VAL A 6 21.34 -13.99 18.21
N ILE A 7 20.02 -13.98 18.08
CA ILE A 7 19.32 -13.22 17.04
C ILE A 7 19.32 -11.74 17.45
N SER A 8 19.68 -10.83 16.53
CA SER A 8 19.63 -9.39 16.80
C SER A 8 18.17 -8.95 17.04
N LEU A 9 17.98 -7.99 17.95
CA LEU A 9 16.67 -7.35 18.13
C LEU A 9 16.18 -6.67 16.85
N GLU A 10 17.10 -6.23 15.98
CA GLU A 10 16.80 -5.64 14.68
C GLU A 10 16.22 -6.70 13.72
N ASP A 11 16.86 -7.87 13.64
CA ASP A 11 16.38 -8.99 12.81
C ASP A 11 14.97 -9.44 13.23
N LEU A 12 14.71 -9.50 14.54
CA LEU A 12 13.39 -9.84 15.07
C LEU A 12 12.34 -8.80 14.69
N ARG A 13 12.68 -7.50 14.74
CA ARG A 13 11.78 -6.41 14.32
C ARG A 13 11.49 -6.46 12.84
N GLU A 14 12.50 -6.69 12.01
CA GLU A 14 12.31 -6.83 10.55
C GLU A 14 11.45 -8.05 10.19
N ALA A 15 11.68 -9.19 10.86
CA ALA A 15 10.87 -10.40 10.68
C ALA A 15 9.41 -10.13 11.04
N ARG A 16 9.17 -9.46 12.17
CA ARG A 16 7.82 -9.07 12.61
C ARG A 16 7.15 -8.11 11.62
N ASN A 17 7.82 -7.03 11.23
CA ASN A 17 7.26 -6.04 10.28
C ASN A 17 6.89 -6.70 8.95
N ARG A 18 7.70 -7.66 8.49
CA ARG A 18 7.43 -8.44 7.28
C ARG A 18 6.23 -9.37 7.43
N ALA A 19 6.06 -9.99 8.60
CA ALA A 19 4.90 -10.83 8.89
C ALA A 19 3.61 -9.98 8.93
N GLU A 20 3.65 -8.84 9.61
CA GLU A 20 2.51 -7.90 9.67
C GLU A 20 2.14 -7.35 8.28
N LEU A 21 3.13 -6.99 7.46
CA LEU A 21 2.90 -6.57 6.07
C LEU A 21 2.22 -7.68 5.25
N ARG A 22 2.75 -8.92 5.35
CA ARG A 22 2.16 -10.05 4.62
C ARG A 22 0.73 -10.31 5.04
N GLN A 23 0.45 -10.30 6.34
CA GLN A 23 -0.90 -10.49 6.83
C GLN A 23 -1.87 -9.47 6.23
N LYS A 24 -1.53 -8.18 6.27
CA LYS A 24 -2.36 -7.12 5.67
C LYS A 24 -2.56 -7.31 4.17
N LEU A 25 -1.51 -7.72 3.45
CA LEU A 25 -1.62 -7.97 2.01
C LEU A 25 -2.48 -9.21 1.70
N HIS A 26 -2.43 -10.24 2.53
CA HIS A 26 -3.32 -11.39 2.40
C HIS A 26 -4.78 -11.00 2.63
N GLU A 27 -5.08 -10.22 3.67
CA GLU A 27 -6.45 -9.72 3.92
C GLU A 27 -6.98 -8.90 2.72
N ARG A 28 -6.15 -8.04 2.12
CA ARG A 28 -6.53 -7.28 0.91
C ARG A 28 -6.69 -8.19 -0.32
N PHE A 29 -5.88 -9.24 -0.44
CA PHE A 29 -5.99 -10.21 -1.53
C PHE A 29 -7.27 -11.03 -1.43
N ASP A 30 -7.65 -11.45 -0.22
CA ASP A 30 -8.90 -12.16 0.02
C ASP A 30 -10.11 -11.28 -0.36
N GLN A 31 -10.13 -10.01 0.04
CA GLN A 31 -11.17 -9.06 -0.38
C GLN A 31 -11.22 -8.85 -1.89
N TRP A 32 -10.06 -8.91 -2.56
CA TRP A 32 -9.99 -8.83 -4.02
C TRP A 32 -10.54 -10.09 -4.69
N LEU A 33 -10.31 -11.27 -4.10
CA LEU A 33 -10.91 -12.52 -4.54
C LEU A 33 -12.43 -12.50 -4.38
N ASP A 34 -12.94 -12.02 -3.24
CA ASP A 34 -14.39 -11.87 -3.03
C ASP A 34 -15.02 -11.01 -4.13
N LYS A 35 -14.41 -9.87 -4.47
CA LYS A 35 -14.87 -9.01 -5.58
C LYS A 35 -14.78 -9.68 -6.94
N MET A 36 -13.78 -10.52 -7.16
CA MET A 36 -13.64 -11.29 -8.38
C MET A 36 -14.76 -12.33 -8.50
N GLU A 37 -15.11 -13.01 -7.41
CA GLU A 37 -16.22 -13.96 -7.34
C GLU A 37 -17.57 -13.25 -7.53
N GLU A 38 -17.80 -12.13 -6.86
CA GLU A 38 -19.01 -11.30 -7.03
C GLU A 38 -19.18 -10.78 -8.46
N ALA A 39 -18.08 -10.48 -9.15
CA ALA A 39 -18.09 -10.02 -10.53
C ALA A 39 -18.36 -11.13 -11.56
N MET A 40 -18.41 -12.39 -11.14
CA MET A 40 -18.76 -13.53 -11.98
C MET A 40 -20.25 -13.84 -11.83
N ASP A 41 -21.05 -13.30 -12.74
CA ASP A 41 -22.50 -13.54 -12.79
C ASP A 41 -22.86 -15.00 -13.12
N GLU A 42 -21.95 -15.74 -13.75
CA GLU A 42 -22.16 -17.12 -14.17
C GLU A 42 -21.44 -18.13 -13.25
N PRO A 43 -22.08 -19.25 -12.86
CA PRO A 43 -21.45 -20.31 -12.07
C PRO A 43 -20.24 -20.97 -12.76
N GLN A 44 -20.14 -20.86 -14.08
CA GLN A 44 -19.06 -21.42 -14.90
C GLN A 44 -18.68 -20.43 -16.01
N PRO A 45 -17.90 -19.38 -15.70
CA PRO A 45 -17.50 -18.40 -16.70
C PRO A 45 -16.55 -19.05 -17.72
N THR A 46 -16.64 -18.59 -18.96
CA THR A 46 -15.65 -18.90 -19.99
C THR A 46 -14.28 -18.33 -19.61
N LEU A 47 -13.21 -18.88 -20.18
CA LEU A 47 -11.85 -18.34 -19.99
C LEU A 47 -11.75 -16.86 -20.38
N ALA A 48 -12.50 -16.42 -21.40
CA ALA A 48 -12.53 -15.04 -21.83
C ALA A 48 -13.14 -14.12 -20.76
N GLN A 49 -14.31 -14.48 -20.22
CA GLN A 49 -14.97 -13.74 -19.14
C GLN A 49 -14.09 -13.69 -17.88
N LEU A 50 -13.49 -14.82 -17.50
CA LEU A 50 -12.59 -14.88 -16.35
C LEU A 50 -11.37 -13.97 -16.55
N THR A 51 -10.78 -14.00 -17.74
CA THR A 51 -9.65 -13.12 -18.10
C THR A 51 -10.07 -11.65 -18.04
N GLU A 52 -11.22 -11.29 -18.61
CA GLU A 52 -11.73 -9.92 -18.60
C GLU A 52 -11.89 -9.38 -17.17
N VAL A 53 -12.51 -10.15 -16.28
CA VAL A 53 -12.70 -9.77 -14.87
C VAL A 53 -11.36 -9.57 -14.18
N VAL A 54 -10.41 -10.51 -14.32
CA VAL A 54 -9.07 -10.40 -13.74
C VAL A 54 -8.37 -9.14 -14.25
N PHE A 55 -8.40 -8.90 -15.57
CA PHE A 55 -7.78 -7.72 -16.15
C PHE A 55 -8.44 -6.45 -15.65
N ARG A 56 -9.76 -6.40 -15.53
CA ARG A 56 -10.49 -5.23 -14.99
C ARG A 56 -10.07 -4.92 -13.56
N LEU A 57 -9.94 -5.94 -12.70
CA LEU A 57 -9.62 -5.79 -11.29
C LEU A 57 -8.11 -5.71 -10.98
N ARG A 58 -7.24 -5.94 -11.98
CA ARG A 58 -5.77 -6.00 -11.78
C ARG A 58 -5.18 -4.76 -11.12
N GLN A 59 -5.72 -3.58 -11.46
CA GLN A 59 -5.18 -2.31 -10.99
C GLN A 59 -5.40 -2.14 -9.49
N GLU A 60 -6.54 -2.60 -8.97
CA GLU A 60 -6.84 -2.54 -7.54
C GLU A 60 -5.88 -3.42 -6.74
N LEU A 61 -5.59 -4.63 -7.24
CA LEU A 61 -4.62 -5.53 -6.61
C LEU A 61 -3.21 -4.94 -6.61
N THR A 62 -2.73 -4.45 -7.75
CA THR A 62 -1.37 -3.89 -7.83
C THR A 62 -1.22 -2.59 -7.04
N GLN A 63 -2.28 -1.78 -6.95
CA GLN A 63 -2.34 -0.62 -6.07
C GLN A 63 -2.22 -1.06 -4.60
N SER A 64 -3.04 -2.02 -4.16
CA SER A 64 -3.05 -2.51 -2.79
C SER A 64 -1.69 -3.05 -2.33
N VAL A 65 -0.99 -3.77 -3.21
CA VAL A 65 0.37 -4.27 -2.97
C VAL A 65 1.36 -3.12 -2.85
N THR A 66 1.31 -2.17 -3.79
CA THR A 66 2.20 -1.01 -3.82
C THR A 66 2.04 -0.17 -2.56
N GLU A 67 0.80 0.15 -2.19
CA GLU A 67 0.48 0.89 -0.97
C GLU A 67 1.01 0.18 0.27
N GLY A 68 0.81 -1.14 0.41
CA GLY A 68 1.32 -1.89 1.55
C GLY A 68 2.84 -1.79 1.70
N PHE A 69 3.59 -1.89 0.58
CA PHE A 69 5.03 -1.70 0.61
C PHE A 69 5.45 -0.25 0.90
N VAL A 70 4.73 0.73 0.36
CA VAL A 70 5.01 2.15 0.61
C VAL A 70 4.78 2.48 2.09
N GLU A 71 3.64 2.07 2.64
CA GLU A 71 3.32 2.23 4.06
C GLU A 71 4.36 1.55 4.95
N SER A 72 4.72 0.30 4.66
CA SER A 72 5.69 -0.43 5.47
C SER A 72 7.10 0.16 5.44
N ARG A 73 7.57 0.65 4.28
CA ARG A 73 8.95 1.16 4.13
C ARG A 73 9.10 2.65 4.40
N TYR A 74 8.06 3.43 4.15
CA TYR A 74 8.10 4.89 4.22
C TYR A 74 7.14 5.47 5.25
N ALA A 75 6.62 4.66 6.19
CA ALA A 75 5.85 5.16 7.33
C ALA A 75 6.54 6.34 8.04
N ALA A 76 7.85 6.21 8.31
CA ALA A 76 8.63 7.27 8.95
C ALA A 76 8.76 8.53 8.09
N GLU A 77 8.75 8.40 6.75
CA GLU A 77 8.79 9.56 5.85
C GLU A 77 7.44 10.29 5.83
N LYS A 78 6.32 9.55 5.97
CA LYS A 78 4.98 10.14 6.06
C LYS A 78 4.80 10.99 7.32
N GLU A 79 5.46 10.63 8.41
CA GLU A 79 5.41 11.34 9.70
C GLU A 79 6.54 12.37 9.85
N ARG A 80 7.46 12.44 8.89
CA ARG A 80 8.63 13.31 8.96
C ARG A 80 8.24 14.78 8.81
N GLU A 81 8.35 15.54 9.91
CA GLU A 81 8.11 16.99 9.92
C GLU A 81 9.23 17.81 9.24
N VAL A 82 10.43 17.24 9.17
CA VAL A 82 11.62 17.95 8.69
C VAL A 82 12.48 17.01 7.84
N ALA A 83 12.85 17.44 6.64
CA ALA A 83 13.81 16.77 5.76
C ALA A 83 14.93 17.74 5.34
N PHE A 84 16.05 17.23 4.84
CA PHE A 84 17.09 18.05 4.22
C PHE A 84 17.06 17.85 2.72
N CYS A 85 17.13 18.94 1.95
CA CYS A 85 17.15 18.88 0.49
C CYS A 85 18.41 18.12 0.01
N PRO A 86 18.28 17.05 -0.79
CA PRO A 86 19.46 16.30 -1.25
C PRO A 86 20.35 17.09 -2.21
N GLY A 87 19.83 18.15 -2.84
CA GLY A 87 20.60 19.00 -3.76
C GLY A 87 21.35 20.15 -3.09
N CYS A 88 20.73 20.84 -2.14
CA CYS A 88 21.31 22.06 -1.54
C CYS A 88 21.48 22.02 -0.01
N GLY A 89 21.11 20.91 0.64
CA GLY A 89 21.24 20.71 2.09
C GLY A 89 20.32 21.58 2.95
N ARG A 90 19.46 22.42 2.36
CA ARG A 90 18.54 23.27 3.13
C ARG A 90 17.50 22.41 3.86
N GLN A 91 17.19 22.80 5.08
CA GLN A 91 16.10 22.21 5.86
C GLN A 91 14.75 22.55 5.21
N LEU A 92 13.97 21.52 4.92
CA LEU A 92 12.61 21.57 4.42
C LEU A 92 11.69 21.15 5.55
N ARG A 93 10.61 21.88 5.78
CA ARG A 93 9.55 21.47 6.70
C ARG A 93 8.41 20.84 5.91
N ALA A 94 7.79 19.81 6.49
CA ALA A 94 6.56 19.24 5.98
C ALA A 94 5.53 20.35 5.79
N ARG A 95 4.84 20.32 4.66
CA ARG A 95 3.72 21.24 4.45
C ARG A 95 2.62 20.85 5.44
N PRO A 96 1.99 21.81 6.13
CA PRO A 96 0.82 21.51 6.93
C PRO A 96 -0.25 20.87 6.02
N LYS A 97 -0.99 19.91 6.56
CA LYS A 97 -2.24 19.46 5.94
C LYS A 97 -3.20 20.64 6.03
N VAL A 98 -3.62 21.14 4.87
CA VAL A 98 -4.48 22.31 4.78
C VAL A 98 -5.56 21.94 3.80
N GLU A 99 -6.78 21.85 4.31
CA GLU A 99 -7.97 21.76 3.48
C GLU A 99 -7.97 22.92 2.50
N ARG A 100 -8.06 22.57 1.22
CA ARG A 100 -8.18 23.55 0.15
C ARG A 100 -9.15 23.06 -0.90
N MET A 101 -10.08 23.93 -1.23
CA MET A 101 -10.96 23.76 -2.37
C MET A 101 -10.18 24.14 -3.63
N VAL A 102 -10.01 23.19 -4.54
CA VAL A 102 -9.26 23.39 -5.78
C VAL A 102 -10.22 23.21 -6.95
N GLU A 103 -10.25 24.21 -7.82
CA GLU A 103 -10.97 24.13 -9.09
C GLU A 103 -10.22 23.20 -10.05
N THR A 104 -10.91 22.19 -10.54
CA THR A 104 -10.38 21.23 -11.51
C THR A 104 -11.25 21.19 -12.76
N MET A 105 -10.81 20.50 -13.81
CA MET A 105 -11.62 20.31 -15.02
C MET A 105 -12.93 19.53 -14.79
N VAL A 106 -13.11 18.93 -13.63
CA VAL A 106 -14.33 18.22 -13.21
C VAL A 106 -15.09 18.94 -12.10
N GLY A 107 -14.73 20.20 -11.80
CA GLY A 107 -15.33 21.04 -10.75
C GLY A 107 -14.45 21.22 -9.51
N ALA A 108 -14.99 21.88 -8.49
CA ALA A 108 -14.31 22.13 -7.22
C ALA A 108 -14.18 20.83 -6.40
N ILE A 109 -12.95 20.50 -6.00
CA ILE A 109 -12.64 19.34 -5.16
C ILE A 109 -11.96 19.81 -3.87
N LEU A 110 -12.41 19.31 -2.73
CA LEU A 110 -11.76 19.52 -1.43
C LEU A 110 -10.58 18.54 -1.30
N LEU A 111 -9.37 19.08 -1.07
CA LEU A 111 -8.15 18.30 -0.82
C LEU A 111 -7.65 18.55 0.60
N GLU A 112 -7.26 17.49 1.33
CA GLU A 112 -6.60 17.54 2.66
C GLU A 112 -5.07 17.43 2.59
#